data_AF-A0A2A4AKX4-F1
#
_entry.id   AF-A0A2A4AKX4-F1
#
_cell.length_a   1.000
_cell.length_b   1.000
_cell.length_c   1.000
_cell.angle_alpha   90.00
_cell.angle_beta   90.00
_cell.angle_gamma   90.00
#
_symmetry.space_group_name_H-M   'P 1'
#
loop_
_entity.id
_entity.type
_entity.pdbx_description
1 polymer ?
#
loop_
_entity_poly.entity_id
_entity_poly.type
_entity_poly.pdbx_seq_one_letter_code
_entity_poly.pdbx_strand_id
1 'polypeptide(L)'
;MPNTIEVPISLIKAGDMDAIRELLPKENLFGRWATNPTLGRGIIISEHPDQETFVKFANGKSWSYVAFDNLTFDPVELITMKDFRTAPEGTIVAAPTGNAFQKVSPERWENHLDLLDDKQMAISGPYKILRYGWGE
;
A
#
# COMPACT_ATOMS: atom_id res chain seq x y z
N MET A 1 3.39 -17.73 -8.26
CA MET A 1 4.15 -18.91 -7.77
C MET A 1 4.32 -18.73 -6.28
N PRO A 2 4.10 -19.75 -5.43
CA PRO A 2 4.44 -19.62 -4.02
C PRO A 2 5.96 -19.50 -3.91
N ASN A 3 6.44 -18.43 -3.29
CA ASN A 3 7.86 -18.25 -2.99
C ASN A 3 8.21 -19.15 -1.80
N THR A 4 8.69 -20.37 -2.08
CA THR A 4 9.25 -21.25 -1.06
C THR A 4 10.62 -20.70 -0.65
N ILE A 5 10.84 -20.54 0.66
CA ILE A 5 12.09 -20.02 1.23
C ILE A 5 12.76 -21.18 1.97
N GLU A 6 14.02 -21.44 1.68
CA GLU A 6 14.80 -22.44 2.41
C GLU A 6 15.32 -21.84 3.73
N VAL A 7 14.89 -22.42 4.86
CA VAL A 7 15.35 -22.01 6.19
C VAL A 7 16.31 -23.06 6.73
N PRO A 8 17.56 -22.69 7.08
CA PRO A 8 18.52 -23.61 7.69
C PRO A 8 18.00 -24.21 9.01
N ILE A 9 18.05 -25.54 9.14
CA ILE A 9 17.67 -26.27 10.36
C ILE A 9 18.44 -25.78 11.60
N SER A 10 19.68 -25.31 11.42
CA SER A 10 20.49 -24.75 12.51
C SER A 10 19.84 -23.53 13.15
N LEU A 11 19.26 -22.61 12.35
CA LEU A 11 18.59 -21.41 12.84
C LEU A 11 17.29 -21.76 13.59
N ILE A 12 16.55 -22.75 13.08
CA ILE A 12 15.32 -23.26 13.73
C ILE A 12 15.67 -23.86 15.09
N LYS A 13 16.72 -24.69 15.17
CA LYS A 13 17.16 -25.31 16.42
C LYS A 13 17.72 -24.32 17.43
N ALA A 14 18.36 -23.25 16.95
CA ALA A 14 18.87 -22.17 17.79
C ALA A 14 17.77 -21.23 18.29
N GLY A 15 16.57 -21.25 17.68
CA GLY A 15 15.51 -20.30 17.98
C GLY A 15 15.84 -18.87 17.55
N ASP A 16 16.75 -18.70 16.58
CA ASP A 16 17.21 -17.40 16.10
C ASP A 16 16.17 -16.76 15.17
N MET A 17 15.15 -16.17 15.78
CA MET A 17 14.01 -15.59 15.08
C MET A 17 14.40 -14.37 14.23
N ASP A 18 15.45 -13.64 14.59
CA ASP A 18 15.91 -12.48 13.84
C ASP A 18 16.60 -12.94 12.55
N ALA A 19 17.48 -13.95 12.62
CA ALA A 19 18.08 -14.54 11.42
C ALA A 19 17.04 -15.19 10.49
N ILE A 20 15.99 -15.81 11.05
CA ILE A 20 14.90 -16.39 10.25
C ILE A 20 14.09 -15.29 9.55
N ARG A 21 13.82 -14.16 10.22
CA ARG A 21 13.11 -13.01 9.63
C ARG A 21 13.87 -12.38 8.47
N GLU A 22 15.20 -12.31 8.56
CA GLU A 22 16.05 -11.80 7.48
C GLU A 22 16.01 -12.66 6.21
N LEU A 23 15.64 -13.94 6.32
CA LEU A 23 15.46 -14.83 5.16
C LEU A 23 14.10 -14.64 4.47
N LEU A 24 13.13 -14.03 5.15
CA LEU A 24 11.81 -13.81 4.57
C LEU A 24 11.88 -12.69 3.51
N PRO A 25 11.17 -12.83 2.36
CA PRO A 25 11.03 -11.76 1.41
C PRO A 25 10.52 -10.51 2.13
N LYS A 26 11.36 -9.48 2.15
CA LYS A 26 10.98 -8.17 2.70
C LYS A 26 9.98 -7.54 1.74
N GLU A 27 8.88 -7.02 2.29
CA GLU A 27 7.95 -6.25 1.47
C GLU A 27 8.71 -5.09 0.82
N ASN A 28 8.56 -4.93 -0.50
CA ASN A 28 9.10 -3.76 -1.18
C ASN A 28 8.16 -2.57 -0.92
N LEU A 29 8.68 -1.60 -0.17
CA LEU A 29 7.99 -0.38 0.22
C LEU A 29 8.10 0.73 -0.83
N PHE A 30 8.93 0.56 -1.85
CA PHE A 30 9.12 1.59 -2.86
C PHE A 30 7.80 1.92 -3.56
N GLY A 31 7.45 3.19 -3.57
CA GLY A 31 6.20 3.67 -4.15
C GLY A 31 4.98 3.54 -3.22
N ARG A 32 5.14 3.04 -1.99
CA ARG A 32 4.05 2.99 -1.01
C ARG A 32 3.70 4.40 -0.54
N TRP A 33 2.42 4.73 -0.63
CA TRP A 33 1.87 5.92 -0.01
C TRP A 33 1.68 5.71 1.49
N ALA A 34 2.02 6.73 2.27
CA ALA A 34 1.82 6.75 3.71
C ALA A 34 1.64 8.18 4.23
N THR A 35 1.09 8.29 5.43
CA THR A 35 0.98 9.55 6.17
C THR A 35 1.94 9.53 7.35
N ASN A 36 2.76 10.58 7.44
CA ASN A 36 3.60 10.87 8.59
C ASN A 36 2.95 11.97 9.46
N PRO A 37 2.91 11.84 10.80
CA PRO A 37 2.25 12.80 11.68
C PRO A 37 2.74 14.25 11.57
N THR A 38 4.01 14.48 11.22
CA THR A 38 4.61 15.83 11.16
C THR A 38 4.84 16.30 9.75
N LEU A 39 5.22 15.40 8.84
CA LEU A 39 5.53 15.71 7.44
C LEU A 39 4.30 15.64 6.52
N GLY A 40 3.18 15.14 7.04
CA GLY A 40 1.97 14.92 6.26
C GLY A 40 2.10 13.73 5.32
N ARG A 41 1.35 13.78 4.23
CA ARG A 41 1.27 12.69 3.26
C ARG A 41 2.46 12.67 2.31
N GLY A 42 2.87 11.47 1.91
CA GLY A 42 3.97 11.28 0.98
C GLY A 42 4.14 9.84 0.52
N ILE A 43 5.24 9.60 -0.17
CA ILE A 43 5.57 8.31 -0.78
C ILE A 43 6.93 7.83 -0.27
N ILE A 44 7.03 6.53 0.02
CA ILE A 44 8.31 5.90 0.37
C ILE A 44 9.12 5.71 -0.90
N ILE A 45 10.38 6.16 -0.87
CA ILE A 45 11.33 6.11 -1.99
C ILE A 45 12.52 5.17 -1.72
N SER A 46 12.42 4.32 -0.69
CA SER A 46 13.34 3.23 -0.39
C SER A 46 12.61 1.88 -0.42
N GLU A 47 13.29 0.82 -0.84
CA GLU A 47 12.66 -0.51 -0.91
C GLU A 47 12.39 -1.10 0.48
N HIS A 48 13.27 -0.87 1.44
CA HIS A 48 13.19 -1.40 2.80
C HIS A 48 13.64 -0.35 3.83
N PRO A 49 13.27 -0.50 5.12
CA PRO A 49 13.91 0.26 6.20
C PRO A 49 15.40 -0.08 6.29
N ASP A 50 16.21 0.88 6.75
CA ASP A 50 17.61 0.63 7.08
C ASP A 50 17.76 -0.13 8.42
N GLN A 51 19.01 -0.34 8.85
CA GLN A 51 19.33 -1.06 10.09
C GLN A 51 18.79 -0.35 11.35
N GLU A 52 18.53 0.95 11.27
CA GLU A 52 17.97 1.76 12.35
C GLU A 52 16.45 1.95 12.20
N THR A 53 15.80 1.17 11.32
CA THR A 53 14.35 1.20 11.01
C THR A 53 13.84 2.49 10.37
N PHE A 54 14.71 3.25 9.69
CA PHE A 54 14.30 4.43 8.92
C PHE A 54 14.05 4.12 7.44
N VAL A 55 13.08 4.81 6.85
CA VAL A 55 12.83 4.80 5.40
C VAL A 55 13.03 6.19 4.80
N LYS A 56 13.36 6.25 3.51
CA LYS A 56 13.36 7.51 2.76
C LYS A 56 11.92 7.84 2.35
N PHE A 57 11.46 9.02 2.71
CA PHE A 57 10.09 9.47 2.49
C PHE A 57 10.07 10.84 1.80
N ALA A 58 9.29 10.97 0.73
CA ALA A 58 9.14 12.21 -0.04
C ALA A 58 7.72 12.77 0.11
N ASN A 59 7.61 14.06 0.46
CA ASN A 59 6.33 14.70 0.82
C ASN A 59 6.05 15.97 0.00
N GLY A 60 6.11 15.92 -1.34
CA GLY A 60 5.78 17.05 -2.23
C GLY A 60 6.66 18.31 -2.13
N LYS A 61 7.42 18.47 -1.05
CA LYS A 61 8.31 19.61 -0.73
C LYS A 61 9.77 19.18 -0.71
N SER A 62 10.06 18.04 -0.07
CA SER A 62 11.41 17.52 0.07
C SER A 62 11.38 16.01 0.30
N TRP A 63 12.54 15.42 0.58
CA TRP A 63 12.64 14.07 1.12
C TRP A 63 13.34 14.08 2.47
N SER A 64 13.03 13.11 3.34
CA SER A 64 13.61 12.97 4.68
C SER A 64 13.70 11.49 5.06
N TYR A 65 14.57 11.19 6.01
CA TYR A 65 14.53 9.92 6.73
C TYR A 65 13.45 9.99 7.80
N VAL A 66 12.57 9.00 7.84
CA VAL A 66 11.49 8.90 8.83
C VAL A 66 11.49 7.52 9.45
N ALA A 67 11.24 7.45 10.76
CA ALA A 67 11.07 6.17 11.45
C ALA A 67 9.89 5.43 10.83
N PHE A 68 10.09 4.17 10.44
CA PHE A 68 9.09 3.36 9.76
C PHE A 68 7.79 3.24 10.59
N ASP A 69 7.92 3.08 11.90
CA ASP A 69 6.79 2.95 12.84
C ASP A 69 5.94 4.22 12.96
N ASN A 70 6.45 5.37 12.50
CA ASN A 70 5.70 6.63 12.46
C ASN A 70 4.86 6.79 11.18
N LEU A 71 4.81 5.77 10.31
CA LEU A 71 4.04 5.82 9.07
C LEU A 71 2.72 5.08 9.20
N THR A 72 1.63 5.77 8.85
CA THR A 72 0.33 5.12 8.61
C THR A 72 0.22 4.83 7.12
N PHE A 73 0.21 3.55 6.74
CA PHE A 73 0.14 3.12 5.36
C PHE A 73 -1.25 3.26 4.78
N ASP A 74 -1.31 3.72 3.53
CA ASP A 74 -2.53 3.61 2.74
C ASP A 74 -2.84 2.13 2.47
N PRO A 75 -4.14 1.78 2.35
CA PRO A 75 -4.52 0.44 1.95
C PRO A 75 -3.91 0.07 0.59
N VAL A 76 -3.62 -1.23 0.39
CA VAL A 76 -3.14 -1.76 -0.89
C VAL A 76 -4.25 -2.02 -1.88
N GLU A 77 -5.40 -2.40 -1.35
CA GLU A 77 -6.51 -2.93 -2.11
C GLU A 77 -7.82 -2.47 -1.49
N LEU A 78 -8.85 -2.37 -2.32
CA LEU A 78 -10.23 -2.24 -1.89
C LEU A 78 -10.95 -3.54 -2.23
N ILE A 79 -11.62 -4.12 -1.24
CA ILE A 79 -12.20 -5.46 -1.35
C ILE A 79 -13.71 -5.39 -1.10
N THR A 80 -14.09 -4.71 -0.04
CA THR A 80 -15.48 -4.64 0.42
C THR A 80 -16.17 -3.38 -0.04
N MET A 81 -17.51 -3.40 -0.11
CA MET A 81 -18.31 -2.20 -0.35
C MET A 81 -17.98 -1.07 0.62
N LYS A 82 -17.64 -1.39 1.87
CA LYS A 82 -17.23 -0.39 2.85
C LYS A 82 -15.93 0.28 2.43
N ASP A 83 -14.93 -0.48 1.97
CA ASP A 83 -13.65 0.06 1.53
C ASP A 83 -13.84 1.05 0.38
N PHE A 84 -14.64 0.67 -0.64
CA PHE A 84 -14.99 1.56 -1.75
C PHE A 84 -15.72 2.81 -1.28
N ARG A 85 -16.70 2.67 -0.38
CA ARG A 85 -17.46 3.80 0.16
C ARG A 85 -16.61 4.77 0.97
N THR A 86 -15.71 4.27 1.80
CA THR A 86 -14.90 5.10 2.70
C THR A 86 -13.61 5.59 2.07
N ALA A 87 -13.22 5.06 0.89
CA ALA A 87 -12.10 5.60 0.14
C ALA A 87 -12.33 7.10 -0.14
N PRO A 88 -11.29 7.95 0.00
CA PRO A 88 -11.40 9.38 -0.27
C PRO A 88 -11.58 9.64 -1.77
N GLU A 89 -12.20 10.76 -2.11
CA GLU A 89 -12.25 11.25 -3.49
C GLU A 89 -10.85 11.45 -4.05
N GLY A 90 -10.69 11.20 -5.35
CA GLY A 90 -9.39 11.17 -6.02
C GLY A 90 -8.65 9.83 -5.90
N THR A 91 -9.19 8.85 -5.17
CA THR A 91 -8.67 7.48 -5.17
C THR A 91 -8.76 6.89 -6.57
N ILE A 92 -7.65 6.29 -7.04
CA ILE A 92 -7.59 5.58 -8.31
C ILE A 92 -7.25 4.12 -7.99
N VAL A 93 -8.03 3.20 -8.56
CA VAL A 93 -7.83 1.77 -8.42
C VAL A 93 -7.76 1.06 -9.77
N ALA A 94 -7.00 -0.02 -9.84
CA ALA A 94 -6.96 -0.95 -10.96
C ALA A 94 -7.83 -2.17 -10.65
N ALA A 95 -8.77 -2.45 -11.54
CA ALA A 95 -9.54 -3.68 -11.57
C ALA A 95 -8.63 -4.87 -11.92
N PRO A 96 -8.96 -6.10 -11.49
CA PRO A 96 -8.26 -7.31 -11.92
C PRO A 96 -8.18 -7.49 -13.44
N THR A 97 -9.17 -6.98 -14.16
CA THR A 97 -9.30 -7.09 -15.62
C THR A 97 -8.52 -6.02 -16.40
N GLY A 98 -7.82 -5.12 -15.71
CA GLY A 98 -6.96 -4.09 -16.32
C GLY A 98 -7.60 -2.72 -16.51
N ASN A 99 -8.89 -2.54 -16.23
CA ASN A 99 -9.52 -1.22 -16.17
C ASN A 99 -9.03 -0.43 -14.94
N ALA A 100 -9.01 0.89 -15.03
CA ALA A 100 -8.77 1.75 -13.88
C ALA A 100 -10.01 2.60 -13.60
N PHE A 101 -10.39 2.72 -12.33
CA PHE A 101 -11.51 3.53 -11.88
C PHE A 101 -11.02 4.61 -10.92
N GLN A 102 -11.59 5.79 -11.02
CA GLN A 102 -11.37 6.91 -10.13
C GLN A 102 -12.62 7.18 -9.29
N LYS A 103 -12.43 7.41 -8.00
CA LYS A 103 -13.49 7.91 -7.12
C LYS A 103 -13.69 9.41 -7.34
N VAL A 104 -14.89 9.78 -7.76
CA VAL A 104 -15.26 11.16 -8.10
C VAL A 104 -16.30 11.77 -7.17
N SER A 105 -16.99 10.94 -6.39
CA SER A 105 -17.90 11.38 -5.33
C SER A 105 -18.05 10.26 -4.30
N PRO A 106 -18.71 10.48 -3.14
CA PRO A 106 -18.77 9.48 -2.07
C PRO A 106 -19.30 8.10 -2.48
N GLU A 107 -20.18 8.04 -3.49
CA GLU A 107 -20.83 6.81 -3.95
C GLU A 107 -20.54 6.47 -5.42
N ARG A 108 -19.64 7.20 -6.11
CA ARG A 108 -19.41 7.03 -7.55
C ARG A 108 -17.95 6.83 -7.92
N TRP A 109 -17.76 5.84 -8.78
CA TRP A 109 -16.50 5.44 -9.39
C TRP A 109 -16.64 5.49 -10.90
N GLU A 110 -15.72 6.16 -11.57
CA GLU A 110 -15.78 6.29 -13.04
C GLU A 110 -14.53 5.76 -13.70
N ASN A 111 -14.70 5.31 -14.93
CA ASN A 111 -13.62 5.18 -15.90
C ASN A 111 -14.07 5.84 -17.22
N HIS A 112 -13.31 5.67 -18.30
CA HIS A 112 -13.66 6.27 -19.60
C HIS A 112 -14.91 5.69 -20.29
N LEU A 113 -15.47 4.57 -19.81
CA LEU A 113 -16.61 3.83 -20.38
C LEU A 113 -17.81 3.73 -19.44
N ASP A 114 -17.57 3.68 -18.13
CA ASP A 114 -18.53 3.25 -17.12
C ASP A 114 -18.54 4.18 -15.90
N LEU A 115 -19.70 4.22 -15.25
CA LEU A 115 -19.92 4.83 -13.94
C LEU A 115 -20.56 3.78 -13.02
N LEU A 116 -19.85 3.40 -11.97
CA LEU A 116 -20.23 2.34 -11.03
C LEU A 116 -20.42 2.88 -9.61
N ASP A 117 -21.32 2.26 -8.86
CA ASP A 117 -21.47 2.49 -7.42
C ASP A 117 -20.54 1.57 -6.58
N ASP A 118 -20.44 1.86 -5.27
CA ASP A 118 -19.60 1.08 -4.35
C ASP A 118 -19.95 -0.42 -4.33
N LYS A 119 -21.21 -0.77 -4.56
CA LYS A 119 -21.70 -2.16 -4.53
C LYS A 119 -21.25 -2.89 -5.79
N GLN A 120 -21.34 -2.26 -6.95
CA GLN A 120 -20.87 -2.79 -8.22
C GLN A 120 -19.35 -2.98 -8.21
N MET A 121 -18.61 -2.00 -7.67
CA MET A 121 -17.16 -2.11 -7.49
C MET A 121 -16.80 -3.32 -6.62
N ALA A 122 -17.48 -3.50 -5.49
CA ALA A 122 -17.22 -4.60 -4.55
C ALA A 122 -17.48 -6.01 -5.12
N ILE A 123 -18.34 -6.15 -6.14
CA ILE A 123 -18.65 -7.46 -6.75
C ILE A 123 -17.47 -8.00 -7.58
N SER A 124 -16.63 -7.13 -8.12
CA SER A 124 -15.59 -7.48 -9.10
C SER A 124 -14.17 -7.34 -8.55
N GLY A 125 -14.03 -7.14 -7.23
CA GLY A 125 -12.73 -7.00 -6.57
C GLY A 125 -11.98 -8.32 -6.36
N PRO A 126 -10.79 -8.27 -5.74
CA PRO A 126 -10.14 -7.10 -5.13
C PRO A 126 -9.58 -6.12 -6.17
N TYR A 127 -9.64 -4.83 -5.87
CA TYR A 127 -9.06 -3.77 -6.72
C TYR A 127 -7.77 -3.27 -6.11
N LYS A 128 -6.69 -3.19 -6.91
CA LYS A 128 -5.40 -2.65 -6.47
C LYS A 128 -5.46 -1.13 -6.42
N ILE A 129 -5.03 -0.52 -5.33
CA ILE A 129 -4.92 0.93 -5.23
C ILE A 129 -3.69 1.41 -6.01
N LEU A 130 -3.91 2.36 -6.92
CA LEU A 130 -2.87 3.08 -7.65
C LEU A 130 -2.54 4.43 -6.97
N ARG A 131 -3.56 5.06 -6.37
CA ARG A 131 -3.47 6.30 -5.60
C ARG A 131 -4.63 6.36 -4.61
N TYR A 132 -4.42 6.81 -3.38
CA TYR A 132 -5.48 6.79 -2.34
C TYR A 132 -6.03 8.19 -1.97
N GLY A 133 -6.68 8.87 -2.89
CA GLY A 133 -7.21 10.22 -2.71
C GLY A 133 -6.40 11.26 -3.48
N TRP A 134 -6.75 12.54 -3.35
CA TRP A 134 -6.04 13.64 -4.03
C TRP A 134 -4.63 13.92 -3.50
N GLY A 135 -4.35 13.56 -2.25
CA GLY A 135 -3.04 13.74 -1.65
C GLY A 135 -2.79 15.13 -1.05
N GLU A 136 -3.84 15.80 -0.55
CA GLU A 136 -3.72 17.08 0.17
C GLU A 136 -2.82 17.01 1.41
#